data_AF-T0ZWF2-F1
#
_entry.id   AF-T0ZWF2-F1
#
_cell.length_a   1.000
_cell.length_b   1.000
_cell.length_c   1.000
_cell.angle_alpha   90.00
_cell.angle_beta   90.00
_cell.angle_gamma   90.00
#
_symmetry.space_group_name_H-M   'P 1'
#
loop_
_entity.id
_entity.type
_entity.pdbx_description
1 polymer ?
#
loop_
_entity_poly.entity_id
_entity_poly.type
_entity_poly.pdbx_seq_one_letter_code
_entity_poly.pdbx_strand_id
1 'polypeptide(L)'
;MGLDGGLLIARKKEASRAIEDGRVVRVKDDRSGVVEEVRADLLRVLLGAGYVPVVGPPAISRAGELLNVDADRVAAQVAVALGAETLLLLTNVVGVLRDRNDPASRIDSVSRDAVDSMMPYAEGRMRKKILAAREAAAGGVGRIVIASSMVPEPVEHALAGHGTVIE
;
A
#
# COMPACT_ATOMS: atom_id res chain seq x y z
N MET A 1 4.98 -15.05 5.86
CA MET A 1 4.99 -13.67 6.41
C MET A 1 6.12 -12.87 5.77
N GLY A 2 6.07 -11.55 5.83
CA GLY A 2 7.06 -10.68 5.18
C GLY A 2 8.49 -10.88 5.66
N LEU A 3 8.71 -11.32 6.90
CA LEU A 3 10.04 -11.64 7.41
C LEU A 3 10.61 -12.98 6.89
N ASP A 4 9.76 -13.89 6.40
CA ASP A 4 10.16 -15.27 6.12
C ASP A 4 11.03 -15.31 4.87
N GLY A 5 12.17 -15.99 4.99
CA GLY A 5 13.21 -15.93 3.96
C GLY A 5 13.58 -14.48 3.63
N GLY A 6 13.45 -13.55 4.59
CA GLY A 6 13.56 -12.09 4.48
C GLY A 6 12.96 -11.52 3.20
N LEU A 7 11.75 -11.96 2.87
CA LEU A 7 10.98 -11.50 1.71
C LEU A 7 10.82 -9.98 1.66
N LEU A 8 10.59 -9.35 2.80
CA LEU A 8 10.46 -7.90 2.98
C LEU A 8 11.58 -7.40 3.89
N ILE A 9 12.49 -6.61 3.34
CA ILE A 9 13.52 -5.91 4.10
C ILE A 9 13.07 -4.47 4.30
N ALA A 10 13.15 -3.99 5.54
CA ALA A 10 12.71 -2.67 5.93
C ALA A 10 13.77 -1.94 6.75
N ARG A 11 13.80 -0.61 6.67
CA ARG A 11 14.50 0.21 7.66
C ARG A 11 13.56 0.68 8.75
N LYS A 12 14.10 0.84 9.96
CA LYS A 12 13.40 1.46 11.08
C LYS A 12 13.14 2.93 10.74
N LYS A 13 11.96 3.43 11.10
CA LYS A 13 11.70 4.87 11.06
C LYS A 13 12.48 5.56 12.18
N GLU A 14 12.87 6.80 11.93
CA GLU A 14 13.32 7.68 13.01
C GLU A 14 12.25 7.71 14.10
N ALA A 15 12.69 7.71 15.37
CA ALA A 15 11.81 7.54 16.51
C ALA A 15 10.60 8.49 16.42
N SER A 16 9.40 7.90 16.42
CA SER A 16 8.19 8.70 16.43
C SER A 16 8.12 9.59 17.67
N ARG A 17 7.58 10.77 17.45
CA ARG A 17 7.29 11.76 18.47
C ARG A 17 5.81 11.62 18.79
N ALA A 18 5.49 11.34 20.05
CA ALA A 18 4.11 11.38 20.55
C ALA A 18 3.92 12.67 21.36
N ILE A 19 2.67 13.13 21.46
CA ILE A 19 2.32 14.21 22.37
C ILE A 19 1.69 13.55 23.59
N GLU A 20 2.38 13.59 24.73
CA GLU A 20 1.86 13.19 26.04
C GLU A 20 1.78 14.45 26.90
N ASP A 21 0.60 14.76 27.44
CA ASP A 21 0.34 15.94 28.27
C ASP A 21 0.84 17.27 27.68
N GLY A 22 0.63 17.45 26.36
CA GLY A 22 1.07 18.65 25.64
C GLY A 22 2.58 18.74 25.40
N ARG A 23 3.36 17.72 25.78
CA ARG A 23 4.81 17.63 25.55
C ARG A 23 5.13 16.60 24.48
N VAL A 24 6.09 16.93 23.63
CA VAL A 24 6.61 16.01 22.63
C VAL A 24 7.55 15.01 23.31
N VAL A 25 7.08 13.79 23.48
CA VAL A 25 7.86 12.67 24.02
C VAL A 25 8.35 11.76 22.89
N ARG A 26 9.55 11.19 23.07
CA ARG A 26 10.11 10.21 22.14
C ARG A 26 9.55 8.84 22.49
N VAL A 27 8.87 8.18 21.55
CA VAL A 27 8.35 6.83 21.77
C VAL A 27 9.53 5.86 21.85
N LYS A 28 9.76 5.29 23.04
CA LYS A 28 10.97 4.53 23.36
C LYS A 28 11.06 3.16 22.66
N ASP A 29 9.93 2.64 22.16
CA ASP A 29 9.82 1.30 21.56
C ASP A 29 9.10 1.29 20.19
N ASP A 30 9.24 2.37 19.40
CA ASP A 30 8.67 2.39 18.06
C ASP A 30 9.40 1.40 17.13
N ARG A 31 8.74 0.28 16.83
CA ARG A 31 9.18 -0.71 15.85
C ARG A 31 8.58 -0.47 14.47
N SER A 32 8.16 0.74 14.15
CA SER A 32 7.66 1.07 12.82
C SER A 32 8.79 1.14 11.80
N GLY A 33 8.56 0.58 10.62
CA GLY A 33 9.51 0.58 9.52
C GLY A 33 8.93 1.06 8.20
N VAL A 34 9.81 1.12 7.21
CA VAL A 34 9.50 1.36 5.80
C VAL A 34 10.17 0.25 5.00
N VAL A 35 9.40 -0.47 4.18
CA VAL A 35 9.96 -1.46 3.24
C VAL A 35 10.86 -0.74 2.25
N GLU A 36 12.06 -1.27 2.06
CA GLU A 36 13.05 -0.75 1.11
C GLU A 36 13.37 -1.75 0.01
N GLU A 37 13.15 -3.04 0.27
CA GLU A 37 13.50 -4.11 -0.66
C GLU A 37 12.51 -5.27 -0.51
N VAL A 38 12.10 -5.80 -1.66
CA VAL A 38 11.28 -7.00 -1.79
C VAL A 38 12.07 -8.03 -2.59
N ARG A 39 12.26 -9.22 -2.03
CA ARG A 39 12.89 -10.34 -2.74
C ARG A 39 11.93 -10.98 -3.74
N ALA A 40 11.86 -10.38 -4.91
CA ALA A 40 10.96 -10.80 -5.99
C ALA A 40 11.34 -12.17 -6.58
N ASP A 41 12.59 -12.59 -6.50
CA ASP A 41 13.05 -13.92 -6.90
C ASP A 41 12.31 -15.02 -6.10
N LEU A 42 12.20 -14.87 -4.78
CA LEU A 42 11.44 -15.80 -3.93
C LEU A 42 9.97 -15.88 -4.36
N LEU A 43 9.34 -14.73 -4.63
CA LEU A 43 7.95 -14.69 -5.10
C LEU A 43 7.80 -15.37 -6.46
N ARG A 44 8.73 -15.14 -7.39
CA ARG A 44 8.72 -15.77 -8.72
C ARG A 44 8.89 -17.29 -8.64
N VAL A 45 9.71 -17.80 -7.72
CA VAL A 45 9.84 -19.25 -7.48
C VAL A 45 8.50 -19.84 -7.03
N LEU A 46 7.83 -19.22 -6.06
CA LEU A 46 6.53 -19.69 -5.56
C LEU A 46 5.45 -19.65 -6.65
N LEU A 47 5.38 -18.54 -7.40
CA LEU A 47 4.45 -18.38 -8.52
C LEU A 47 4.72 -19.41 -9.63
N GLY A 48 5.99 -19.63 -9.98
CA GLY A 48 6.39 -20.61 -11.00
C GLY A 48 6.07 -22.06 -10.60
N ALA A 49 5.98 -22.35 -9.30
CA ALA A 49 5.55 -23.62 -8.77
C ALA A 49 4.01 -23.75 -8.61
N GLY A 50 3.24 -22.75 -9.06
CA GLY A 50 1.78 -22.77 -9.03
C GLY A 50 1.15 -22.34 -7.70
N TYR A 51 1.92 -21.77 -6.77
CA TYR A 51 1.39 -21.22 -5.53
C TYR A 51 0.89 -19.78 -5.73
N VAL A 52 -0.05 -19.37 -4.88
CA VAL A 52 -0.51 -17.98 -4.74
C VAL A 52 0.07 -17.41 -3.44
N PRO A 53 1.12 -16.57 -3.50
CA PRO A 53 1.75 -16.05 -2.28
C PRO A 53 0.83 -15.07 -1.53
N VAL A 54 0.61 -15.34 -0.24
CA VAL A 54 -0.06 -14.41 0.67
C VAL A 54 0.99 -13.70 1.53
N VAL A 55 1.23 -12.42 1.25
CA VAL A 55 2.30 -11.61 1.84
C VAL A 55 1.71 -10.54 2.75
N GLY A 56 2.29 -10.36 3.93
CA GLY A 56 1.87 -9.33 4.87
C GLY A 56 2.95 -8.99 5.90
N PRO A 57 2.75 -7.93 6.70
CA PRO A 57 3.67 -7.51 7.76
C PRO A 57 3.87 -8.59 8.85
N PRO A 58 4.88 -8.45 9.74
CA PRO A 58 5.98 -7.49 9.72
C PRO A 58 7.05 -7.80 8.66
N ALA A 59 7.96 -6.84 8.48
CA ALA A 59 9.19 -6.97 7.71
C ALA A 59 10.40 -7.14 8.66
N ILE A 60 11.57 -7.45 8.12
CA ILE A 60 12.82 -7.58 8.89
C ILE A 60 13.82 -6.47 8.52
N SER A 61 14.52 -5.93 9.51
CA SER A 61 15.64 -5.01 9.26
C SER A 61 16.90 -5.77 8.88
N ARG A 62 17.87 -5.08 8.26
CA ARG A 62 19.19 -5.69 7.99
C ARG A 62 19.95 -6.07 9.26
N ALA A 63 19.57 -5.50 10.41
CA ALA A 63 20.08 -5.88 11.73
C ALA A 63 19.28 -7.02 12.39
N GLY A 64 18.28 -7.59 11.71
CA GLY A 64 17.45 -8.68 12.22
C GLY A 64 16.28 -8.24 13.10
N GLU A 65 15.96 -6.95 13.16
CA GLU A 65 14.83 -6.45 13.96
C GLU A 65 13.50 -6.62 13.21
N LEU A 66 12.44 -7.04 13.91
CA LEU A 66 11.09 -7.07 13.35
C LEU A 66 10.49 -5.68 13.33
N LEU A 67 10.02 -5.24 12.17
CA LEU A 67 9.45 -3.92 11.95
C LEU A 67 8.02 -4.01 11.45
N ASN A 68 7.13 -3.25 12.09
CA ASN A 68 5.76 -3.07 11.64
C ASN A 68 5.76 -2.13 10.42
N VAL A 69 5.24 -2.61 9.30
CA VAL A 69 5.22 -1.89 8.02
C VAL A 69 3.79 -1.73 7.54
N ASP A 70 3.57 -0.71 6.72
CA ASP A 70 2.25 -0.40 6.17
C ASP A 70 1.89 -1.36 5.04
N ALA A 71 0.78 -2.09 5.16
CA ALA A 71 0.39 -3.12 4.20
C ALA A 71 0.10 -2.56 2.79
N ASP A 72 -0.46 -1.35 2.68
CA ASP A 72 -0.69 -0.72 1.37
C ASP A 72 0.65 -0.46 0.66
N ARG A 73 1.65 0.03 1.41
CA ARG A 73 3.01 0.24 0.88
C ARG A 73 3.73 -1.08 0.59
N VAL A 74 3.52 -2.13 1.38
CA VAL A 74 4.02 -3.48 1.06
C VAL A 74 3.47 -3.93 -0.30
N ALA A 75 2.16 -3.79 -0.52
CA ALA A 75 1.53 -4.17 -1.79
C ALA A 75 2.12 -3.37 -2.97
N ALA A 76 2.31 -2.06 -2.80
CA ALA A 76 2.96 -1.21 -3.81
C ALA A 76 4.40 -1.68 -4.13
N GLN A 77 5.23 -1.93 -3.12
CA GLN A 77 6.60 -2.39 -3.33
C GLN A 77 6.67 -3.79 -3.95
N VAL A 78 5.75 -4.70 -3.59
CA VAL A 78 5.64 -6.03 -4.23
C VAL A 78 5.26 -5.89 -5.70
N ALA A 79 4.27 -5.04 -6.02
CA ALA A 79 3.86 -4.79 -7.40
C ALA A 79 5.01 -4.24 -8.24
N VAL A 80 5.76 -3.26 -7.71
CA VAL A 80 6.95 -2.70 -8.35
C VAL A 80 8.03 -3.77 -8.56
N ALA A 81 8.37 -4.54 -7.52
CA ALA A 81 9.44 -5.54 -7.59
C ALA A 81 9.13 -6.70 -8.55
N LEU A 82 7.86 -7.04 -8.71
CA LEU A 82 7.40 -8.03 -9.68
C LEU A 82 7.23 -7.48 -11.09
N GLY A 83 7.16 -6.16 -11.28
CA GLY A 83 6.80 -5.54 -12.55
C GLY A 83 5.34 -5.78 -12.91
N ALA A 84 4.45 -5.69 -11.92
CA ALA A 84 3.03 -5.95 -12.11
C ALA A 84 2.39 -4.91 -13.05
N GLU A 85 1.52 -5.38 -13.95
CA GLU A 85 0.73 -4.52 -14.81
C GLU A 85 -0.30 -3.71 -14.01
N THR A 86 -0.98 -4.37 -13.06
CA THR A 86 -2.04 -3.78 -12.25
C THR A 86 -1.81 -4.00 -10.76
N LEU A 87 -2.03 -2.94 -9.96
CA LEU A 87 -2.14 -3.01 -8.50
C LEU A 87 -3.57 -2.70 -8.05
N LEU A 88 -4.18 -3.58 -7.25
CA LEU A 88 -5.49 -3.35 -6.65
C LEU A 88 -5.35 -3.02 -5.16
N LEU A 89 -5.92 -1.90 -4.73
CA LEU A 89 -5.97 -1.45 -3.34
C LEU A 89 -7.41 -1.45 -2.85
N LEU A 90 -7.85 -2.56 -2.26
CA LEU A 90 -9.23 -2.70 -1.79
C LEU A 90 -9.47 -1.93 -0.48
N THR A 91 -10.66 -1.32 -0.36
CA THR A 91 -11.09 -0.49 0.77
C THR A 91 -12.58 -0.66 1.06
N ASN A 92 -13.07 -0.19 2.20
CA ASN A 92 -14.48 -0.33 2.58
C ASN A 92 -15.40 0.77 1.98
N VAL A 93 -14.87 1.59 1.07
CA VAL A 93 -15.59 2.65 0.36
C VAL A 93 -15.46 2.46 -1.16
N VAL A 94 -16.26 3.16 -1.95
CA VAL A 94 -16.32 2.96 -3.42
C VAL A 94 -15.09 3.45 -4.19
N GLY A 95 -14.15 4.13 -3.53
CA GLY A 95 -12.95 4.71 -4.13
C GLY A 95 -12.47 5.92 -3.32
N VAL A 96 -11.74 6.83 -3.97
CA VAL A 96 -11.40 8.13 -3.41
C VAL A 96 -12.56 9.09 -3.66
N LEU A 97 -13.08 9.71 -2.60
CA LEU A 97 -14.23 10.62 -2.66
C LEU A 97 -13.79 12.06 -2.45
N ARG A 98 -14.33 13.02 -3.22
CA ARG A 98 -14.10 14.46 -2.97
C ARG A 98 -14.81 14.92 -1.69
N ASP A 99 -15.98 14.36 -1.42
CA ASP A 99 -16.73 14.49 -0.18
C ASP A 99 -16.99 13.11 0.41
N ARG A 100 -16.52 12.89 1.64
CA ARG A 100 -16.63 11.61 2.34
C ARG A 100 -18.08 11.19 2.63
N ASN A 101 -18.99 12.15 2.69
CA ASN A 101 -20.40 11.91 2.96
C ASN A 101 -21.21 11.69 1.69
N ASP A 102 -20.62 11.88 0.51
CA ASP A 102 -21.28 11.70 -0.78
C ASP A 102 -20.54 10.64 -1.63
N PRO A 103 -21.04 9.40 -1.70
CA PRO A 103 -20.48 8.37 -2.57
C PRO A 103 -20.45 8.73 -4.06
N ALA A 104 -21.33 9.64 -4.53
CA ALA A 104 -21.34 10.10 -5.91
C ALA A 104 -20.18 11.05 -6.21
N SER A 105 -19.51 11.59 -5.19
CA SER A 105 -18.34 12.46 -5.33
C SER A 105 -17.04 11.72 -5.66
N ARG A 106 -17.13 10.42 -5.98
CA ARG A 106 -15.97 9.58 -6.33
C ARG A 106 -15.17 10.20 -7.47
N ILE A 107 -13.85 10.13 -7.33
CA ILE A 107 -12.92 10.40 -8.41
C ILE A 107 -12.82 9.13 -9.24
N ASP A 108 -13.35 9.12 -10.46
CA ASP A 108 -13.36 7.91 -11.29
C ASP A 108 -11.97 7.57 -11.84
N SER A 109 -11.23 8.58 -12.31
CA SER A 109 -9.88 8.39 -12.83
C SER A 109 -8.99 9.61 -12.62
N VAL A 110 -7.68 9.34 -12.51
CA VAL A 110 -6.61 10.35 -12.56
C VAL A 110 -5.42 9.80 -13.34
N SER A 111 -4.62 10.69 -13.92
CA SER A 111 -3.35 10.27 -14.52
C SER A 111 -2.37 9.79 -13.44
N ARG A 112 -1.47 8.86 -13.78
CA ARG A 112 -0.31 8.49 -12.93
C ARG A 112 0.51 9.67 -12.43
N ASP A 113 0.64 10.74 -13.23
CA ASP A 113 1.37 11.95 -12.84
C ASP A 113 0.56 12.88 -11.93
N ALA A 114 -0.75 12.64 -11.81
CA ALA A 114 -1.70 13.46 -11.06
C ALA A 114 -2.19 12.78 -9.78
N VAL A 115 -1.55 11.72 -9.30
CA VAL A 115 -1.97 10.99 -8.08
C VAL A 115 -2.05 11.92 -6.86
N ASP A 116 -1.11 12.85 -6.73
CA ASP A 116 -1.09 13.82 -5.62
C ASP A 116 -2.28 14.79 -5.63
N SER A 117 -2.98 14.97 -6.76
CA SER A 117 -4.20 15.79 -6.84
C SER A 117 -5.34 15.25 -5.95
N MET A 118 -5.29 13.98 -5.58
CA MET A 118 -6.26 13.36 -4.70
C MET A 118 -5.95 13.58 -3.21
N MET A 119 -4.75 14.07 -2.86
CA MET A 119 -4.33 14.21 -1.47
C MET A 119 -5.17 15.13 -0.60
N PRO A 120 -5.72 16.26 -1.11
CA PRO A 120 -6.62 17.11 -0.34
C PRO A 120 -7.88 16.37 0.16
N TYR A 121 -8.31 15.30 -0.51
CA TYR A 121 -9.51 14.54 -0.16
C TYR A 121 -9.24 13.34 0.76
N ALA A 122 -7.98 13.16 1.16
CA ALA A 122 -7.51 11.93 1.80
C ALA A 122 -7.05 12.14 3.24
N GLU A 123 -7.86 11.69 4.17
CA GLU A 123 -7.56 11.60 5.59
C GLU A 123 -7.48 10.14 6.06
N GLY A 124 -6.76 9.90 7.16
CA GLY A 124 -6.67 8.60 7.80
C GLY A 124 -6.10 7.51 6.89
N ARG A 125 -6.79 6.36 6.80
CA ARG A 125 -6.34 5.20 6.01
C ARG A 125 -6.30 5.49 4.50
N MET A 126 -7.19 6.33 3.99
CA MET A 126 -7.20 6.68 2.56
C MET A 126 -5.91 7.39 2.14
N ARG A 127 -5.36 8.23 3.02
CA ARG A 127 -4.08 8.90 2.77
C ARG A 127 -2.95 7.89 2.51
N LYS A 128 -2.91 6.78 3.25
CA LYS A 128 -1.90 5.72 3.09
C LYS A 128 -2.04 4.98 1.76
N LYS A 129 -3.27 4.71 1.33
CA LYS A 129 -3.55 4.09 0.03
C LYS A 129 -3.09 4.97 -1.13
N ILE A 130 -3.35 6.27 -1.07
CA ILE A 130 -2.90 7.19 -2.12
C ILE A 130 -1.37 7.32 -2.12
N LEU A 131 -0.72 7.33 -0.95
CA LEU A 131 0.75 7.28 -0.88
C LEU A 131 1.31 5.99 -1.50
N ALA A 132 0.69 4.83 -1.24
CA ALA A 132 1.07 3.56 -1.85
C ALA A 132 0.84 3.54 -3.36
N ALA A 133 -0.30 4.07 -3.83
CA ALA A 133 -0.58 4.22 -5.25
C ALA A 133 0.45 5.12 -5.94
N ARG A 134 0.84 6.23 -5.31
CA ARG A 134 1.90 7.10 -5.82
C ARG A 134 3.24 6.37 -5.92
N GLU A 135 3.62 5.61 -4.89
CA GLU A 135 4.85 4.81 -4.89
C GLU A 135 4.83 3.75 -6.00
N ALA A 136 3.70 3.08 -6.21
CA ALA A 136 3.52 2.11 -7.29
C ALA A 136 3.60 2.76 -8.67
N ALA A 137 2.92 3.90 -8.86
CA ALA A 137 2.93 4.65 -10.11
C ALA A 137 4.35 5.10 -10.45
N ALA A 138 5.06 5.73 -9.50
CA ALA A 138 6.45 6.14 -9.67
C ALA A 138 7.40 4.95 -9.93
N GLY A 139 7.09 3.77 -9.38
CA GLY A 139 7.83 2.53 -9.62
C GLY A 139 7.48 1.80 -10.92
N GLY A 140 6.64 2.39 -11.78
CA GLY A 140 6.37 1.87 -13.13
C GLY A 140 5.15 0.94 -13.25
N VAL A 141 4.34 0.79 -12.20
CA VAL A 141 3.06 0.06 -12.31
C VAL A 141 2.13 0.85 -13.24
N GLY A 142 1.63 0.17 -14.27
CA GLY A 142 0.87 0.78 -15.36
C GLY A 142 -0.55 1.19 -14.97
N ARG A 143 -1.20 0.40 -14.12
CA ARG A 143 -2.57 0.67 -13.66
C ARG A 143 -2.72 0.41 -12.17
N ILE A 144 -3.31 1.35 -11.44
CA ILE A 144 -3.66 1.16 -10.03
C ILE A 144 -5.14 1.44 -9.83
N VAL A 145 -5.84 0.59 -9.08
CA VAL A 145 -7.27 0.78 -8.79
C VAL A 145 -7.51 0.76 -7.29
N ILE A 146 -8.11 1.82 -6.76
CA ILE A 146 -8.62 1.87 -5.38
C ILE A 146 -10.12 1.59 -5.45
N ALA A 147 -10.55 0.42 -4.96
CA ALA A 147 -11.92 -0.09 -5.16
C ALA A 147 -12.53 -0.67 -3.89
N SER A 148 -13.85 -0.85 -3.90
CA SER A 148 -14.59 -1.40 -2.76
C SER A 148 -14.33 -2.89 -2.57
N SER A 149 -14.09 -3.30 -1.32
CA SER A 149 -14.14 -4.69 -0.86
C SER A 149 -15.53 -5.12 -0.38
N MET A 150 -16.50 -4.21 -0.37
CA MET A 150 -17.85 -4.42 0.19
C MET A 150 -18.86 -4.87 -0.87
N VAL A 151 -18.37 -5.31 -2.03
CA VAL A 151 -19.18 -5.79 -3.16
C VAL A 151 -18.89 -7.28 -3.40
N PRO A 152 -19.80 -8.02 -4.05
CA PRO A 152 -19.49 -9.35 -4.58
C PRO A 152 -18.31 -9.27 -5.55
N GLU A 153 -17.46 -10.30 -5.58
CA GLU A 153 -16.35 -10.41 -6.53
C GLU A 153 -15.48 -9.13 -6.59
N PRO A 154 -14.93 -8.67 -5.45
CA PRO A 154 -14.30 -7.35 -5.36
C PRO A 154 -13.04 -7.20 -6.21
N VAL A 155 -12.37 -8.32 -6.53
CA VAL A 155 -11.18 -8.33 -7.39
C VAL A 155 -11.59 -8.09 -8.84
N GLU A 156 -12.59 -8.83 -9.33
CA GLU A 156 -13.15 -8.71 -10.67
C GLU A 156 -13.77 -7.31 -10.86
N HIS A 157 -14.49 -6.82 -9.86
CA HIS A 157 -15.06 -5.47 -9.85
C HIS A 157 -13.98 -4.39 -10.01
N ALA A 158 -12.87 -4.51 -9.25
CA ALA A 158 -11.76 -3.59 -9.34
C ALA A 158 -11.02 -3.70 -10.69
N LEU A 159 -10.80 -4.92 -11.20
CA LEU A 159 -10.17 -5.15 -12.50
C LEU A 159 -10.97 -4.51 -13.62
N ALA A 160 -12.30 -4.58 -13.57
CA ALA A 160 -13.23 -3.91 -14.50
C ALA A 160 -13.22 -2.37 -14.40
N GLY A 161 -12.47 -1.79 -13.45
CA GLY A 161 -12.33 -0.34 -13.30
C GLY A 161 -13.39 0.31 -12.43
N HIS A 162 -14.16 -0.48 -11.67
CA HIS A 162 -15.14 0.06 -10.74
C HIS A 162 -14.45 0.52 -9.45
N GLY A 163 -14.01 1.78 -9.45
CA GLY A 163 -13.29 2.41 -8.34
C GLY A 163 -12.69 3.74 -8.78
N THR A 164 -11.61 4.14 -8.14
CA THR A 164 -10.72 5.20 -8.62
C THR A 164 -9.55 4.58 -9.37
N VAL A 165 -9.46 4.82 -10.68
CA VAL A 165 -8.42 4.30 -11.57
C VAL A 165 -7.29 5.31 -11.73
N ILE A 166 -6.05 4.82 -11.74
CA ILE A 166 -4.83 5.61 -11.91
C ILE A 166 -4.03 4.97 -13.05
N GLU A 167 -3.86 5.67 -14.18
CA GLU A 167 -3.16 5.19 -15.39
C GLU A 167 -2.49 6.32 -16.19
#